data_AF-A0A397SAC9-F1
#
_entry.id   AF-A0A397SAC9-F1
#
_cell.length_a   1.000
_cell.length_b   1.000
_cell.length_c   1.000
_cell.angle_alpha   90.00
_cell.angle_beta   90.00
_cell.angle_gamma   90.00
#
_symmetry.space_group_name_H-M   'P 1'
#
loop_
_entity.id
_entity.type
_entity.pdbx_description
1 polymer ?
#
loop_
_entity_poly.entity_id
_entity_poly.type
_entity_poly.pdbx_seq_one_letter_code
_entity_poly.pdbx_strand_id
1 'polypeptide(L)' 'MLKKHVTIPTSTIGLNNEIDERVVYIEDLEKRRQVYGICGECNEPGTGEAWCQVV' A
#
# COMPACT_ATOMS: atom_id res chain seq x y z
N MET A 1 -20.47 -7.48 -24.51
CA MET A 1 -19.44 -8.21 -23.73
C MET A 1 -18.07 -7.87 -24.29
N LEU A 2 -17.37 -6.87 -23.73
CA LEU A 2 -16.05 -6.46 -24.24
C LEU A 2 -14.95 -7.23 -23.48
N LYS A 3 -14.24 -8.14 -24.15
CA LYS A 3 -13.02 -8.76 -23.58
C LYS A 3 -11.90 -7.72 -23.64
N LYS A 4 -11.47 -7.23 -22.47
CA LYS A 4 -10.23 -6.47 -22.36
C LYS A 4 -9.07 -7.46 -22.25
N HIS A 5 -8.31 -7.64 -23.32
CA HIS A 5 -7.02 -8.32 -23.22
C HIS A 5 -6.01 -7.32 -22.62
N VAL A 6 -5.49 -7.60 -21.43
CA VAL A 6 -4.39 -6.85 -20.83
C VAL A 6 -3.09 -7.48 -21.32
N THR A 7 -2.33 -6.72 -22.11
CA THR A 7 -0.95 -7.05 -22.44
C THR A 7 -0.06 -6.36 -21.41
N ILE A 8 0.62 -7.14 -20.57
CA ILE A 8 1.65 -6.63 -19.66
C ILE A 8 2.95 -6.55 -20.48
N PRO A 9 3.52 -5.37 -20.75
CA PRO A 9 4.86 -5.30 -21.30
C PRO A 9 5.84 -5.77 -20.22
N THR A 10 6.57 -6.86 -20.51
CA THR A 10 7.71 -7.30 -19.70
C THR A 10 8.85 -6.30 -19.88
N SER A 11 8.75 -5.16 -19.21
CA SER A 11 9.86 -4.21 -19.08
C SER A 11 10.71 -4.63 -17.90
N THR A 12 11.81 -5.30 -18.22
CA THR A 12 13.10 -5.24 -17.51
C THR A 12 13.00 -5.33 -15.98
N ILE A 13 12.92 -6.55 -15.45
CA ILE A 13 13.37 -6.84 -14.08
C ILE A 13 14.90 -6.70 -14.07
N GLY A 14 15.36 -5.46 -14.12
CA GLY A 14 16.76 -5.06 -14.12
C GLY A 14 16.99 -4.12 -12.96
N LEU A 15 17.31 -4.73 -11.82
CA LEU A 15 18.27 -4.24 -10.83
C LEU A 15 18.30 -2.72 -10.59
N ASN A 16 17.34 -2.19 -9.83
CA ASN A 16 17.59 -1.00 -9.00
C ASN A 16 17.28 -1.38 -7.56
N ASN A 17 18.32 -1.50 -6.75
CA ASN A 17 18.27 -1.56 -5.30
C ASN A 17 17.80 -0.20 -4.72
N GLU A 18 16.61 0.23 -5.13
CA GLU A 18 15.91 1.45 -4.68
C GLU A 18 14.46 1.08 -4.27
N ILE A 19 14.23 -0.15 -3.79
CA ILE A 19 12.97 -0.53 -3.14
C ILE A 19 12.97 -0.07 -1.67
N ASP A 20 13.85 0.85 -1.29
CA ASP A 20 14.04 1.28 0.11
C ASP A 20 13.19 2.50 0.51
N GLU A 21 12.43 3.13 -0.39
CA GLU A 21 11.73 4.39 -0.06
C GLU A 21 10.24 4.26 0.28
N ARG A 22 9.63 3.06 0.19
CA ARG A 22 8.18 2.90 0.40
C ARG A 22 7.73 1.66 1.16
N VAL A 23 8.66 0.88 1.71
CA VAL A 23 8.29 -0.28 2.53
C VAL A 23 7.91 0.21 3.93
N VAL A 24 6.61 0.39 4.15
CA VAL A 24 6.05 0.60 5.48
C VAL A 24 5.73 -0.76 6.07
N TYR A 25 6.49 -1.18 7.08
CA TYR A 25 6.22 -2.41 7.82
C TYR A 25 4.92 -2.26 8.62
N ILE A 26 4.06 -3.29 8.57
CA ILE A 26 2.76 -3.25 9.26
C ILE A 26 2.92 -3.15 10.78
N GLU A 27 4.01 -3.65 11.33
CA GLU A 27 4.32 -3.54 12.77
C GLU A 27 4.86 -2.18 13.18
N ASP A 28 5.38 -1.38 12.24
CA ASP A 28 5.87 -0.03 12.50
C ASP A 28 4.68 0.95 12.52
N LEU A 29 3.99 0.97 13.67
CA LEU A 29 2.84 1.83 13.92
C LEU A 29 3.18 3.31 13.76
N GLU A 30 4.40 3.71 14.07
CA GLU A 30 4.85 5.09 13.93
C GLU A 30 4.98 5.50 12.46
N LYS A 31 5.66 4.70 11.64
CA LYS A 31 5.71 4.94 10.19
C LYS A 31 4.34 4.84 9.54
N ARG A 32 3.52 3.87 9.93
CA ARG A 32 2.13 3.76 9.45
C ARG A 32 1.35 5.03 9.73
N ARG A 33 1.43 5.56 10.96
CA ARG A 33 0.76 6.81 11.33
C ARG A 33 1.26 7.98 10.50
N GLN A 34 2.58 8.08 10.30
CA GLN A 34 3.17 9.19 9.55
C GLN A 34 2.76 9.16 8.06
N VAL A 35 2.66 7.96 7.48
CA VAL A 35 2.36 7.79 6.05
C VAL A 35 0.84 7.79 5.78
N TYR A 36 0.06 7.13 6.62
CA TYR A 36 -1.36 6.85 6.39
C TYR A 36 -2.32 7.56 7.37
N GLY A 37 -1.80 8.21 8.42
CA GLY A 37 -2.61 8.92 9.42
C GLY A 37 -3.25 8.00 10.46
N ILE A 38 -4.11 8.57 11.31
CA ILE A 38 -4.93 7.88 12.31
C ILE A 38 -6.39 7.85 11.82
N CYS A 39 -7.08 6.71 11.94
CA CYS A 39 -8.52 6.66 11.72
C CYS A 39 -9.26 7.25 12.92
N GLY A 40 -10.18 8.18 12.68
CA GLY A 40 -10.94 8.85 13.74
C GLY A 40 -11.95 7.96 14.47
N GLU A 41 -12.35 6.84 13.86
CA GLU A 41 -13.33 5.91 14.44
C GLU A 41 -12.69 4.95 15.44
N CYS A 42 -11.62 4.25 15.03
CA CYS A 42 -10.93 3.27 15.89
C CYS A 42 -9.70 3.82 16.60
N ASN A 43 -9.24 5.03 16.28
CA ASN A 43 -8.03 5.67 16.80
C ASN A 43 -6.72 4.88 16.55
N GLU A 44 -6.67 4.09 15.48
CA GLU A 44 -5.47 3.32 15.08
C GLU A 44 -4.83 3.82 13.77
N PRO A 45 -3.52 3.52 13.52
CA PRO A 45 -2.79 3.99 12.33
C PRO A 45 -3.18 3.29 11.02
N GLY A 46 -3.65 4.05 10.02
CA GLY A 46 -4.07 3.60 8.69
C GLY A 46 -3.18 2.58 7.99
N THR A 47 -3.75 1.64 7.23
CA THR A 47 -3.07 0.78 6.24
C THR A 47 -3.94 0.41 5.04
N GLY A 48 -4.50 1.42 4.36
CA GLY A 48 -4.97 1.26 2.98
C GLY A 48 -6.48 1.43 2.76
N GLU A 49 -6.92 1.09 1.55
CA GLU A 49 -8.22 1.48 0.97
C GLU A 49 -9.43 0.86 1.69
N ALA A 50 -9.23 -0.30 2.32
CA ALA A 50 -10.22 -0.99 3.14
C ALA A 50 -10.16 -0.59 4.62
N TRP A 51 -9.26 0.31 5.03
CA TRP A 51 -9.03 0.62 6.42
C TRP A 51 -10.28 1.15 7.14
N CYS A 52 -10.44 0.72 8.39
CA CYS A 52 -11.70 0.81 9.14
C CYS A 52 -12.82 0.01 8.42
N GLN A 53 -12.55 -1.28 8.13
CA GLN A 53 -13.57 -2.28 7.83
C GLN A 53 -14.49 -2.40 9.06
N VAL A 54 -15.50 -1.54 9.15
CA VAL A 54 -16.65 -1.78 10.01
C VAL A 54 -17.36 -3.02 9.48
N VAL A 55 -17.18 -4.14 10.18
CA VAL A 55 -18.08 -5.30 10.04
C VAL A 55 -19.46 -4.96 10.57
#